data_AF-A0A2U3KFM3-F1
#
_entry.id   AF-A0A2U3KFM3-F1
#
_cell.length_a   1.000
_cell.length_b   1.000
_cell.length_c   1.000
_cell.angle_alpha   90.00
_cell.angle_beta   90.00
_cell.angle_gamma   90.00
#
_symmetry.space_group_name_H-M   'P 1'
#
loop_
_entity.id
_entity.type
_entity.pdbx_description
1 polymer ?
#
loop_
_entity_poly.entity_id
_entity_poly.type
_entity_poly.pdbx_seq_one_letter_code
_entity_poly.pdbx_strand_id
1 'polypeptide(L)'
;MPETAERKSEAAAPSYLRGAAVPLLNLTLSQALAETARKFPEREALIVCHEGVRLTWSELDREATRTARGLAGLGLRPGHSVSWIRFR
;
A
#
# COMPACT_ATOMS: atom_id res chain seq x y z
N MET A 1 13.86 50.45 38.81
CA MET A 1 12.62 49.92 38.21
C MET A 1 12.87 48.48 37.77
N PRO A 2 12.11 47.46 38.23
CA PRO A 2 12.13 46.14 37.63
C PRO A 2 10.79 45.82 36.94
N GLU A 3 10.75 46.05 35.63
CA GLU A 3 9.85 45.39 34.66
C GLU A 3 10.64 44.20 34.09
N THR A 4 10.11 43.02 33.80
CA THR A 4 8.76 42.49 33.75
C THR A 4 8.87 40.99 33.93
N ALA A 5 7.92 40.42 34.66
CA ALA A 5 7.84 39.02 35.01
C ALA A 5 8.05 38.09 33.80
N GLU A 6 9.03 37.21 33.92
CA GLU A 6 9.12 35.96 33.17
C GLU A 6 7.85 35.15 33.42
N ARG A 7 6.84 35.29 32.56
CA ARG A 7 5.85 34.22 32.41
C ARG A 7 6.59 33.04 31.81
N LYS A 8 6.95 32.07 32.66
CA LYS A 8 7.26 30.71 32.24
C LYS A 8 6.16 30.27 31.27
N SER A 9 6.50 30.21 29.99
CA SER A 9 5.74 29.45 29.00
C SER A 9 5.79 27.99 29.47
N GLU A 10 4.71 27.57 30.10
CA GLU A 10 4.47 26.21 30.55
C GLU A 10 4.68 25.26 29.36
N ALA A 11 5.65 24.36 29.49
CA ALA A 11 6.13 23.50 28.43
C ALA A 11 5.00 22.59 27.95
N ALA A 12 4.45 22.86 26.76
CA ALA A 12 3.66 21.89 26.04
C ALA A 12 4.54 20.65 25.80
N ALA A 13 4.24 19.56 26.52
CA ALA A 13 4.92 18.29 26.30
C ALA A 13 4.88 17.96 24.80
N PRO A 14 6.00 17.57 24.17
CA PRO A 14 5.98 17.23 22.75
C PRO A 14 4.98 16.10 22.53
N SER A 15 3.96 16.35 21.70
CA SER A 15 3.00 15.35 21.25
C SER A 15 3.67 14.44 20.22
N TYR A 16 4.63 13.65 20.68
CA TYR A 16 5.43 12.77 19.85
C TYR A 16 5.30 11.34 20.36
N LEU A 17 4.63 10.51 19.57
CA LEU A 17 4.50 9.09 19.82
C LEU A 17 5.18 8.35 18.66
N ARG A 18 6.22 7.58 18.98
CA ARG A 18 6.90 6.69 18.04
C ARG A 18 6.59 5.25 18.40
N GLY A 19 5.96 4.52 17.49
CA GLY A 19 5.69 3.09 17.64
C GLY A 19 6.97 2.24 17.54
N ALA A 20 6.85 0.94 17.81
CA ALA A 20 7.96 0.00 17.66
C ALA A 20 8.53 0.04 16.24
N ALA A 21 9.87 0.04 16.14
CA ALA A 21 10.57 0.04 14.87
C ALA A 21 10.45 -1.36 14.22
N VAL A 22 9.45 -1.54 13.37
CA VAL A 22 9.34 -2.72 12.52
C VAL A 22 10.36 -2.64 11.38
N PRO A 23 10.99 -3.77 10.98
CA PRO A 23 11.89 -3.78 9.82
C PRO A 23 11.18 -3.24 8.58
N LEU A 24 11.83 -2.31 7.88
CA LEU A 24 11.32 -1.79 6.62
C LEU A 24 11.41 -2.87 5.54
N LEU A 25 10.29 -3.14 4.89
CA LEU A 25 10.26 -3.99 3.70
C LEU A 25 10.84 -3.19 2.54
N ASN A 26 12.05 -3.54 2.09
CA ASN A 26 12.68 -2.93 0.93
C ASN A 26 12.25 -3.61 -0.38
N LEU A 27 10.94 -3.83 -0.53
CA LEU A 27 10.32 -4.53 -1.66
C LEU A 27 9.31 -3.61 -2.34
N THR A 28 9.22 -3.69 -3.66
CA THR A 28 8.09 -3.11 -4.38
C THR A 28 6.83 -3.92 -4.10
N LEU A 29 5.65 -3.30 -4.25
CA LEU A 29 4.38 -4.01 -4.07
C LEU A 29 4.29 -5.25 -4.98
N SER A 30 4.74 -5.15 -6.22
CA SER A 30 4.80 -6.28 -7.16
C SER A 30 5.73 -7.39 -6.67
N GLN A 31 6.88 -7.04 -6.08
CA GLN A 31 7.80 -8.03 -5.52
C GLN A 31 7.22 -8.72 -4.29
N ALA A 32 6.58 -7.96 -3.39
CA ALA A 32 5.92 -8.53 -2.21
C ALA A 32 4.76 -9.47 -2.58
N LEU A 33 3.99 -9.11 -3.61
CA LEU A 33 2.94 -9.97 -4.16
C LEU A 33 3.52 -11.27 -4.74
N ALA A 34 4.53 -11.15 -5.61
CA ALA A 34 5.19 -12.31 -6.22
C ALA A 34 5.85 -13.23 -5.18
N GLU A 35 6.44 -12.67 -4.12
CA GLU A 35 6.95 -13.46 -3.00
C GLU A 35 5.86 -14.22 -2.27
N THR A 36 4.73 -13.58 -2.01
CA THR A 36 3.60 -14.19 -1.32
C THR A 36 2.99 -15.30 -2.18
N ALA A 37 2.86 -15.07 -3.49
CA ALA A 37 2.42 -16.07 -4.46
C ALA A 37 3.35 -17.27 -4.56
N ARG A 38 4.67 -17.08 -4.45
CA ARG A 38 5.62 -18.21 -4.36
C ARG A 38 5.53 -18.96 -3.04
N LYS A 39 5.30 -18.27 -1.93
CA LYS A 39 5.23 -18.87 -0.58
C LYS A 39 3.92 -19.63 -0.36
N PHE A 40 2.81 -19.16 -0.92
CA PHE A 40 1.47 -19.72 -0.70
C PHE A 40 0.64 -19.81 -1.99
N PRO A 41 1.10 -20.56 -3.01
CA PRO A 41 0.52 -20.53 -4.36
C PRO A 41 -0.95 -20.93 -4.42
N GLU A 42 -1.34 -21.96 -3.65
CA GLU A 42 -2.69 -22.54 -3.63
C GLU A 42 -3.62 -21.87 -2.60
N ARG A 43 -3.10 -20.94 -1.79
CA ARG A 43 -3.91 -20.28 -0.76
C ARG A 43 -4.76 -19.20 -1.41
N GLU A 44 -6.00 -19.08 -0.95
CA GLU A 44 -6.91 -18.04 -1.42
C GLU A 44 -6.41 -16.65 -1.05
N ALA A 45 -6.38 -15.76 -2.05
CA ALA A 45 -5.92 -14.38 -1.91
C ALA A 45 -7.04 -13.37 -2.07
N LEU A 46 -7.96 -13.63 -3.02
CA LEU A 46 -9.09 -12.76 -3.30
C LEU A 46 -10.37 -13.60 -3.44
N ILE A 47 -11.39 -13.23 -2.68
CA ILE A 47 -12.73 -13.82 -2.76
C ILE A 47 -13.72 -12.67 -2.97
N VAL A 48 -14.34 -12.62 -4.14
CA VAL A 48 -15.36 -11.63 -4.50
C VAL A 48 -16.71 -12.32 -4.50
N CYS A 49 -17.40 -12.30 -3.36
CA CYS A 49 -18.62 -13.07 -3.15
C CYS A 49 -19.75 -12.72 -4.13
N HIS A 50 -19.88 -11.46 -4.54
CA HIS A 50 -20.97 -11.01 -5.41
C HIS A 50 -20.78 -11.38 -6.88
N GLU A 51 -19.53 -11.60 -7.32
CA GLU A 51 -19.18 -12.03 -8.68
C GLU A 51 -18.79 -13.52 -8.74
N GLY A 52 -18.78 -14.23 -7.60
CA GLY A 52 -18.39 -15.64 -7.52
C GLY A 52 -16.91 -15.91 -7.81
N VAL A 53 -16.07 -14.88 -7.80
CA VAL A 53 -14.64 -15.00 -8.15
C VAL A 53 -13.85 -15.42 -6.91
N ARG A 54 -13.08 -16.52 -7.03
CA ARG A 54 -12.09 -16.96 -6.05
C ARG A 54 -10.77 -17.09 -6.78
N LEU A 55 -9.75 -16.39 -6.30
CA LEU A 55 -8.41 -16.44 -6.85
C LEU A 55 -7.42 -16.84 -5.76
N THR A 56 -6.58 -17.80 -6.09
CA THR A 56 -5.38 -18.13 -5.32
C THR A 56 -4.32 -17.03 -5.48
N TRP A 57 -3.30 -17.01 -4.63
CA TRP A 57 -2.21 -16.04 -4.76
C TRP A 57 -1.49 -16.15 -6.12
N SER A 58 -1.35 -17.36 -6.65
CA SER A 58 -0.72 -17.57 -7.96
C SER A 58 -1.56 -17.00 -9.10
N GLU A 59 -2.88 -17.12 -9.03
CA GLU A 59 -3.80 -16.59 -10.04
C GLU A 59 -3.91 -15.07 -9.95
N LEU A 60 -3.92 -14.53 -8.73
CA LEU A 60 -3.94 -13.10 -8.48
C LEU A 60 -2.69 -12.41 -9.06
N ASP A 61 -1.51 -12.97 -8.84
CA ASP A 61 -0.25 -12.45 -9.39
C ASP A 61 -0.24 -12.48 -10.94
N ARG A 62 -0.78 -13.55 -11.52
CA ARG A 62 -0.93 -13.67 -12.98
C ARG A 62 -1.89 -12.62 -13.53
N GLU A 63 -3.05 -12.40 -12.90
CA GLU A 63 -4.03 -11.41 -13.35
C GLU A 63 -3.51 -9.97 -13.19
N ALA A 64 -2.84 -9.67 -12.07
CA ALA A 64 -2.18 -8.40 -11.86
C ALA A 64 -1.11 -8.13 -12.94
N THR A 65 -0.31 -9.15 -13.27
CA THR A 65 0.71 -9.06 -14.33
C THR A 65 0.08 -8.88 -15.71
N ARG A 66 -1.02 -9.59 -16.01
CA ARG A 66 -1.78 -9.43 -17.26
C ARG A 66 -2.32 -8.00 -17.38
N THR A 67 -2.94 -7.48 -16.33
CA THR A 67 -3.48 -6.12 -16.29
C THR A 67 -2.38 -5.10 -16.49
N ALA A 68 -1.25 -5.22 -15.79
CA ALA A 68 -0.10 -4.32 -15.94
C ALA A 68 0.46 -4.33 -17.36
N ARG A 69 0.55 -5.51 -18.00
CA ARG A 69 0.96 -5.62 -19.41
C ARG A 69 -0.06 -5.02 -20.37
N GLY A 70 -1.34 -5.21 -20.12
CA GLY A 70 -2.42 -4.60 -20.89
C GLY A 70 -2.36 -3.08 -20.83
N LEU A 71 -2.22 -2.52 -19.63
CA LEU A 71 -2.05 -1.09 -19.40
C LEU A 71 -0.78 -0.55 -20.10
N ALA A 72 0.34 -1.25 -19.99
CA ALA A 72 1.57 -0.88 -20.71
C ALA A 72 1.37 -0.92 -22.24
N GLY A 73 0.65 -1.92 -22.76
CA GLY A 73 0.29 -2.04 -24.17
C GLY A 73 -0.61 -0.92 -24.67
N LEU A 74 -1.44 -0.33 -23.80
CA LEU A 74 -2.22 0.87 -24.07
C LEU A 74 -1.39 2.17 -24.08
N GLY A 75 -0.07 2.07 -23.88
CA GLY A 75 0.86 3.20 -23.93
C GLY A 75 1.09 3.91 -22.60
N LEU A 76 0.62 3.34 -21.48
CA LEU A 76 0.92 3.87 -20.15
C LEU A 76 2.40 3.72 -19.83
N ARG A 77 3.01 4.82 -19.39
CA ARG A 77 4.42 4.89 -19.02
C ARG A 77 4.56 5.18 -17.53
N PRO A 78 5.71 4.82 -16.92
CA PRO A 78 6.02 5.24 -15.56
C PRO A 78 5.84 6.75 -15.40
N GLY A 79 5.08 7.18 -14.38
CA GLY A 79 4.72 8.58 -14.15
C GLY A 79 3.35 8.99 -14.69
N HIS A 80 2.68 8.16 -15.50
CA HIS A 80 1.28 8.38 -15.85
C HIS A 80 0.38 7.96 -14.68
N SER A 81 -0.57 8.82 -14.33
CA SER A 81 -1.62 8.49 -13.36
C SER A 81 -2.82 7.89 -14.10
N VAL A 82 -3.35 6.78 -13.58
CA VAL A 82 -4.60 6.18 -14.04
C VAL A 82 -5.66 6.39 -12.98
N SER A 83 -6.73 7.11 -13.32
CA SER A 83 -7.90 7.23 -12.47
C SER A 83 -8.80 6.03 -12.68
N TRP A 84 -9.14 5.32 -11.60
CA TRP A 84 -10.12 4.24 -11.65
C TRP A 84 -11.54 4.80 -11.57
N ILE A 85 -12.42 4.38 -12.48
CA ILE A 85 -13.85 4.67 -12.42
C ILE A 85 -14.61 3.35 -12.40
N ARG A 86 -15.47 3.15 -11.38
CA ARG A 86 -16.30 1.95 -11.26
C ARG A 86 -17.73 2.29 -11.63
N PHE A 87 -18.22 1.73 -12.73
CA PHE A 87 -19.63 1.77 -13.10
C PHE A 87 -20.38 0.68 -12.31
N ARG A 88 -21.54 1.03 -11.76
CA ARG A 88 -22.46 0.11 -11.05
C ARG A 88 -23.43 -0.53 -12.02
#